data_AF-A0A1B6IB69-F1
#
_entry.id   AF-A0A1B6IB69-F1
#
_cell.length_a   1.000
_cell.length_b   1.000
_cell.length_c   1.000
_cell.angle_alpha   90.00
_cell.angle_beta   90.00
_cell.angle_gamma   90.00
#
_symmetry.space_group_name_H-M   'P 1'
#
loop_
_entity.id
_entity.type
_entity.pdbx_description
1 polymer ?
#
loop_
_entity_poly.entity_id
_entity_poly.type
_entity_poly.pdbx_seq_one_letter_code
_entity_poly.pdbx_strand_id
1 'polypeptide(L)'
;MSRDTTTRLLISAVNTKQRGTPLSHSEKITITGVNFQEHKLDIDFFHYNLENFTSTVISGPDTNLEYYNEGFRCKISVQVSITGDGPTYRLVSWSGLRTYAGDKTAYVEFCGVIACPDTQLSSCGYEPNFLSHHVQFSQISIRSVSKKSLFSYPITLTDGLLSFPAKLFSFISGKRIEEFHTNLTSNDISFNFITFAIGRV
;
A
#
# COMPACT_ATOMS: atom_id res chain seq x y z
N MET A 1 17.10 12.89 -31.16
CA MET A 1 16.49 12.20 -29.99
C MET A 1 15.01 12.52 -30.01
N SER A 2 14.19 11.58 -30.47
CA SER A 2 12.73 11.73 -30.54
C SER A 2 12.17 11.59 -29.13
N ARG A 3 11.60 12.67 -28.57
CA ARG A 3 10.82 12.61 -27.33
C ARG A 3 9.42 12.16 -27.72
N ASP A 4 9.15 10.88 -27.55
CA ASP A 4 7.81 10.35 -27.75
C ASP A 4 6.93 10.72 -26.55
N THR A 5 6.23 11.84 -26.66
CA THR A 5 5.21 12.29 -25.70
C THR A 5 3.87 11.68 -26.09
N THR A 6 3.69 10.36 -25.92
CA THR A 6 2.36 9.77 -26.08
C THR A 6 1.47 10.22 -24.93
N THR A 7 0.72 11.30 -25.14
CA THR A 7 -0.41 11.67 -24.29
C THR A 7 -1.45 10.56 -24.36
N ARG A 8 -1.86 10.01 -23.20
CA ARG A 8 -2.89 8.97 -23.12
C ARG A 8 -4.17 9.55 -22.56
N LEU A 9 -5.27 9.40 -23.29
CA LEU A 9 -6.60 9.75 -22.81
C LEU A 9 -7.18 8.57 -22.02
N LEU A 10 -7.55 8.83 -20.76
CA LEU A 10 -8.25 7.87 -19.92
C LEU A 10 -9.73 8.25 -19.86
N ILE A 11 -10.60 7.32 -20.22
CA ILE A 11 -12.06 7.49 -20.17
C ILE A 11 -12.61 6.38 -19.28
N SER A 12 -13.39 6.75 -18.27
CA SER A 12 -14.13 5.81 -17.43
C SER A 12 -15.56 6.30 -17.27
N ALA A 13 -16.51 5.38 -17.34
CA ALA A 13 -17.85 5.66 -16.86
C ALA A 13 -17.79 5.83 -15.33
N VAL A 14 -18.53 6.80 -14.82
CA VAL A 14 -18.69 7.03 -13.38
C VAL A 14 -20.16 7.31 -13.08
N ASN A 15 -20.66 6.76 -11.98
CA ASN A 15 -22.02 7.03 -11.55
C ASN A 15 -22.15 8.50 -11.14
N THR A 16 -23.21 9.17 -11.63
CA THR A 16 -23.53 10.57 -11.29
C THR A 16 -23.89 10.78 -9.81
N LYS A 17 -24.22 9.70 -9.09
CA LYS A 17 -24.38 9.67 -7.62
C LYS A 17 -23.69 8.44 -7.05
N GLN A 18 -22.62 8.65 -6.27
CA GLN A 18 -22.05 7.61 -5.43
C GLN A 18 -22.77 7.63 -4.07
N ARG A 19 -23.68 6.67 -3.82
CA ARG A 19 -24.17 6.42 -2.45
C ARG A 19 -23.07 5.70 -1.68
N GLY A 20 -22.73 6.19 -0.49
CA GLY A 20 -21.70 5.63 0.40
C GLY A 20 -22.07 4.29 1.04
N THR A 21 -22.42 3.30 0.23
CA THR A 21 -22.60 1.89 0.62
C THR A 21 -22.15 1.01 -0.55
N PRO A 22 -21.21 0.06 -0.35
CA PRO A 22 -20.58 -0.64 -1.47
C PRO A 22 -21.48 -1.75 -2.00
N LEU A 23 -22.02 -1.56 -3.19
CA LEU A 23 -22.28 -2.67 -4.11
C LEU A 23 -21.08 -2.71 -5.07
N SER A 24 -20.24 -3.74 -4.95
CA SER A 24 -19.08 -3.91 -5.83
C SER A 24 -19.58 -4.22 -7.24
N HIS A 25 -19.60 -3.21 -8.10
CA HIS A 25 -19.70 -3.42 -9.55
C HIS A 25 -18.30 -3.24 -10.12
N SER A 26 -17.70 -4.32 -10.65
CA SER A 26 -16.46 -4.24 -11.42
C SER A 26 -16.80 -3.90 -12.87
N GLU A 27 -16.31 -2.78 -13.37
CA GLU A 27 -16.23 -2.57 -14.82
C GLU A 27 -14.88 -3.10 -15.30
N LYS A 28 -14.91 -3.93 -16.36
CA LYS A 28 -13.70 -4.38 -17.05
C LYS A 28 -13.25 -3.27 -17.99
N ILE A 29 -12.16 -2.59 -17.65
CA ILE A 29 -11.46 -1.73 -18.61
C ILE A 29 -10.83 -2.65 -19.65
N THR A 30 -11.32 -2.60 -20.89
CA THR A 30 -10.76 -3.35 -22.01
C THR A 30 -9.86 -2.42 -22.80
N ILE A 31 -8.55 -2.55 -22.64
CA ILE A 31 -7.57 -1.83 -23.46
C ILE A 31 -7.37 -2.67 -24.73
N THR A 32 -7.89 -2.20 -25.86
CA THR A 32 -7.70 -2.87 -27.15
C THR A 32 -6.55 -2.23 -27.93
N GLY A 33 -5.58 -3.06 -28.33
CA GLY A 33 -4.55 -2.73 -29.30
C GLY A 33 -3.39 -1.89 -28.77
N VAL A 34 -2.47 -2.48 -28.00
CA VAL A 34 -1.16 -1.85 -27.74
C VAL A 34 -0.07 -2.92 -27.71
N ASN A 35 0.95 -2.72 -28.55
CA ASN A 35 2.22 -3.43 -28.44
C ASN A 35 3.01 -2.75 -27.30
N PHE A 36 3.16 -3.42 -26.17
CA PHE A 36 3.93 -2.89 -25.04
C PHE A 36 5.41 -2.98 -25.36
N GLN A 37 6.05 -1.86 -25.71
CA GLN A 37 7.47 -1.70 -25.39
C GLN A 37 7.56 -1.28 -23.93
N GLU A 38 8.12 -2.16 -23.10
CA GLU A 38 8.53 -1.85 -21.73
C GLU A 38 9.61 -0.76 -21.76
N HIS A 39 9.17 0.49 -21.74
CA HIS A 39 10.06 1.59 -21.40
C HIS A 39 10.10 1.68 -19.88
N LYS A 40 11.20 1.18 -19.29
CA LYS A 40 11.55 1.43 -17.89
C LYS A 40 11.66 2.95 -17.71
N LEU A 41 10.62 3.57 -17.14
CA LEU A 41 10.71 4.93 -16.65
C LEU A 41 11.65 4.88 -15.44
N ASP A 42 12.76 5.61 -15.49
CA ASP A 42 13.58 5.88 -14.30
C ASP A 42 12.73 6.73 -13.35
N ILE A 43 11.96 6.05 -12.50
CA ILE A 43 11.17 6.66 -11.45
C ILE A 43 12.06 6.71 -10.22
N ASP A 44 12.46 7.93 -9.87
CA ASP A 44 13.17 8.17 -8.62
C ASP A 44 12.20 7.91 -7.46
N PHE A 45 12.34 6.74 -6.83
CA PHE A 45 11.74 6.48 -5.54
C PHE A 45 12.42 7.40 -4.53
N PHE A 46 11.71 8.42 -4.07
CA PHE A 46 12.20 9.26 -2.98
C PHE A 46 12.41 8.37 -1.75
N HIS A 47 13.69 8.23 -1.35
CA HIS A 47 14.06 7.47 -0.18
C HIS A 47 13.35 8.06 1.04
N TYR A 48 12.47 7.27 1.63
CA TYR A 48 11.82 7.63 2.87
C TYR A 48 12.58 7.03 4.03
N ASN A 49 13.06 7.89 4.95
CA ASN A 49 13.70 7.39 6.16
C ASN A 49 12.65 6.69 7.03
N LEU A 50 12.73 5.36 7.04
CA LEU A 50 11.87 4.47 7.81
C LEU A 50 12.45 4.12 9.18
N GLU A 51 13.58 4.67 9.60
CA GLU A 51 14.24 4.36 10.89
C GLU A 51 13.32 4.52 12.11
N ASN A 52 12.38 5.46 12.05
CA ASN A 52 11.44 5.69 13.13
C ASN A 52 10.26 4.69 13.14
N PHE A 53 10.10 3.87 12.10
CA PHE A 53 9.01 2.91 12.01
C PHE A 53 9.26 1.71 12.90
N THR A 54 8.22 1.30 13.64
CA THR A 54 8.20 -0.05 14.19
C THR A 54 7.98 -1.01 13.04
N SER A 55 8.83 -2.04 12.92
CA SER A 55 8.79 -2.95 11.79
C SER A 55 9.09 -4.39 12.17
N THR A 56 8.54 -5.32 11.40
CA THR A 56 8.76 -6.77 11.55
C THR A 56 8.91 -7.38 10.17
N VAL A 57 9.99 -8.15 9.97
CA VAL A 57 10.22 -8.91 8.73
C VAL A 57 9.21 -10.05 8.66
N ILE A 58 8.63 -10.27 7.49
CA ILE A 58 7.77 -11.42 7.23
C ILE A 58 8.68 -12.61 6.90
N SER A 59 8.91 -13.47 7.90
CA SER A 59 9.83 -14.61 7.80
C SER A 59 9.16 -15.98 7.91
N GLY A 60 7.83 -16.01 8.10
CA GLY A 60 7.07 -17.23 8.34
C GLY A 60 5.65 -17.14 7.83
N PRO A 61 4.90 -18.26 7.87
CA PRO A 61 3.58 -18.36 7.28
C PRO A 61 2.55 -17.42 7.91
N ASP A 62 2.67 -17.17 9.21
CA ASP A 62 1.88 -16.20 9.94
C ASP A 62 2.81 -15.14 10.54
N THR A 63 2.59 -13.88 10.22
CA THR A 63 3.35 -12.76 10.81
C THR A 63 2.40 -11.66 11.24
N ASN A 64 2.65 -11.09 12.42
CA ASN A 64 1.79 -10.06 13.00
C ASN A 64 2.63 -8.89 13.52
N LEU A 65 2.05 -7.69 13.49
CA LEU A 65 2.60 -6.49 14.11
C LEU A 65 1.48 -5.78 14.87
N GLU A 66 1.72 -5.48 16.14
CA GLU A 66 0.88 -4.56 16.92
C GLU A 66 1.69 -3.33 17.30
N TYR A 67 1.07 -2.15 17.14
CA TYR A 67 1.67 -0.87 17.42
C TYR A 67 0.68 0.04 18.16
N TYR A 68 1.21 0.79 19.13
CA TYR A 68 0.46 1.77 19.89
C TYR A 68 1.33 3.01 20.12
N ASN A 69 0.85 4.17 19.70
CA ASN A 69 1.49 5.44 20.02
C ASN A 69 0.48 6.60 19.99
N GLU A 70 0.46 7.44 21.03
CA GLU A 70 -0.34 8.68 21.11
C GLU A 70 -1.82 8.57 20.67
N GLY A 71 -2.48 7.45 21.00
CA GLY A 71 -3.88 7.23 20.64
C GLY A 71 -4.11 6.68 19.22
N PHE A 72 -3.03 6.38 18.49
CA PHE A 72 -3.05 5.54 17.30
C PHE A 72 -2.73 4.08 17.67
N ARG A 73 -3.57 3.17 17.17
CA ARG A 73 -3.42 1.71 17.27
C ARG A 73 -3.36 1.15 15.87
N CYS A 74 -2.40 0.27 15.60
CA CYS A 74 -2.28 -0.46 14.35
C CYS A 74 -2.07 -1.95 14.67
N LYS A 75 -2.87 -2.80 14.03
CA LYS A 75 -2.73 -4.26 14.07
C LYS A 75 -2.67 -4.77 12.64
N ILE A 76 -1.59 -5.46 12.31
CA ILE A 76 -1.35 -6.06 11.01
C ILE A 76 -1.21 -7.56 11.21
N SER A 77 -1.92 -8.32 10.40
CA SER A 77 -1.83 -9.78 10.34
C SER A 77 -1.70 -10.19 8.89
N VAL A 78 -0.70 -11.00 8.59
CA VAL A 78 -0.50 -11.59 7.26
C VAL A 78 -0.41 -13.09 7.35
N GLN A 79 -0.95 -13.74 6.33
CA GLN A 79 -0.75 -15.15 6.03
C GLN A 79 -0.11 -15.26 4.66
N VAL A 80 1.05 -15.91 4.58
CA VAL A 80 1.92 -15.85 3.41
C VAL A 80 2.62 -17.17 3.13
N SER A 81 2.86 -17.45 1.86
CA SER A 81 3.82 -18.46 1.41
C SER A 81 4.89 -17.77 0.58
N ILE A 82 6.16 -17.97 0.95
CA ILE A 82 7.33 -17.43 0.25
C ILE A 82 7.95 -18.60 -0.51
N THR A 83 7.99 -18.50 -1.84
CA THR A 83 8.26 -19.66 -2.72
C THR A 83 9.56 -19.56 -3.52
N GLY A 84 10.30 -18.45 -3.42
CA GLY A 84 11.55 -18.26 -4.15
C GLY A 84 12.41 -17.12 -3.61
N ASP A 85 13.40 -16.68 -4.38
CA ASP A 85 14.21 -15.50 -4.08
C ASP A 85 13.51 -14.23 -4.56
N GLY A 86 13.60 -13.15 -3.78
CA GLY A 86 12.92 -11.90 -4.08
C GLY A 86 13.05 -10.88 -2.94
N PRO A 87 12.32 -9.76 -3.04
CA PRO A 87 12.42 -8.71 -2.05
C PRO A 87 11.82 -9.13 -0.71
N THR A 88 12.40 -8.62 0.37
CA THR A 88 11.92 -8.90 1.71
C THR A 88 10.69 -8.07 2.01
N TYR A 89 9.59 -8.71 2.40
CA TYR A 89 8.42 -8.00 2.89
C TYR A 89 8.51 -7.71 4.39
N ARG A 90 8.03 -6.53 4.79
CA ARG A 90 7.99 -6.06 6.16
C ARG A 90 6.61 -5.53 6.51
N LEU A 91 6.16 -5.83 7.73
CA LEU A 91 5.08 -5.11 8.39
C LEU A 91 5.66 -3.84 8.99
N VAL A 92 5.00 -2.70 8.82
CA VAL A 92 5.48 -1.40 9.29
C VAL A 92 4.35 -0.57 9.88
N SER A 93 4.66 0.15 10.96
CA SER A 93 3.72 1.07 11.59
C SER A 93 4.44 2.27 12.20
N TRP A 94 3.81 3.43 12.10
CA TRP A 94 4.32 4.67 12.67
C TRP A 94 3.22 5.71 12.86
N SER A 95 3.34 6.55 13.90
CA SER A 95 2.61 7.81 13.99
C SER A 95 3.47 8.92 14.57
N GLY A 96 3.27 10.14 14.10
CA GLY A 96 3.99 11.30 14.61
C GLY A 96 3.88 12.53 13.71
N LEU A 97 4.53 13.60 14.13
CA LEU A 97 4.70 14.81 13.33
C LEU A 97 5.79 14.60 12.28
N ARG A 98 5.50 14.98 11.04
CA ARG A 98 6.41 14.91 9.91
C ARG A 98 6.52 16.26 9.23
N THR A 99 7.76 16.70 9.01
CA THR A 99 8.06 17.91 8.25
C THR A 99 8.25 17.54 6.77
N TYR A 100 7.56 18.27 5.90
CA TYR A 100 7.60 18.15 4.45
C TYR A 100 8.18 19.44 3.86
N ALA A 101 9.11 19.29 2.91
CA ALA A 101 9.71 20.41 2.16
C ALA A 101 10.23 21.56 3.05
N GLY A 102 10.86 21.24 4.19
CA GLY A 102 11.48 22.20 5.10
C GLY A 102 10.53 22.90 6.08
N ASP A 103 9.29 23.21 5.67
CA ASP A 103 8.47 24.18 6.41
C ASP A 103 7.06 23.70 6.79
N LYS A 104 6.58 22.58 6.23
CA LYS A 104 5.20 22.10 6.48
C LYS A 104 5.20 20.88 7.39
N THR A 105 4.69 21.03 8.61
CA THR A 105 4.54 19.90 9.53
C THR A 105 3.10 19.36 9.49
N ALA A 106 2.94 18.06 9.27
CA ALA A 106 1.66 17.37 9.40
C ALA A 106 1.80 16.15 10.31
N TYR A 107 0.77 15.88 11.12
CA TYR A 107 0.69 14.64 11.88
C TYR A 107 0.21 13.55 10.95
N VAL A 108 0.94 12.44 10.86
CA VAL A 108 0.57 11.35 9.97
C VAL A 108 0.64 10.01 10.70
N GLU A 109 -0.19 9.07 10.27
CA GLU A 109 -0.23 7.70 10.80
C GLU A 109 -0.17 6.71 9.64
N PHE A 110 0.68 5.70 9.77
CA PHE A 110 0.90 4.66 8.78
C PHE A 110 0.83 3.27 9.40
N CYS A 111 0.24 2.33 8.68
CA CYS A 111 0.11 0.94 9.06
C CYS A 111 0.05 0.11 7.78
N GLY A 112 1.05 -0.73 7.50
CA GLY A 112 1.13 -1.36 6.19
C GLY A 112 2.14 -2.48 6.02
N VAL A 113 2.08 -3.10 4.85
CA VAL A 113 3.04 -4.05 4.32
C VAL A 113 3.85 -3.35 3.23
N ILE A 114 5.17 -3.50 3.25
CA ILE A 114 6.08 -2.94 2.24
C ILE A 114 7.08 -3.98 1.77
N ALA A 115 7.46 -3.93 0.50
CA ALA A 115 8.59 -4.67 -0.05
C ALA A 115 9.88 -3.85 0.07
N CYS A 116 10.97 -4.51 0.40
CA CYS A 116 12.29 -3.93 0.53
C CYS A 116 13.30 -4.76 -0.29
N PRO A 117 14.30 -4.13 -0.94
CA PRO A 117 15.32 -4.84 -1.71
C PRO A 117 16.07 -5.90 -0.88
N ASP A 118 16.27 -5.65 0.41
CA ASP A 118 16.91 -6.59 1.33
C ASP A 118 16.25 -6.58 2.73
N THR A 119 16.86 -7.27 3.69
CA THR A 119 16.33 -7.41 5.05
C THR A 119 16.49 -6.17 5.93
N GLN A 120 17.33 -5.21 5.54
CA GLN A 120 17.57 -3.98 6.28
C GLN A 120 16.41 -2.99 6.09
N LEU A 121 16.00 -2.31 7.17
CA LEU A 121 14.93 -1.32 7.08
C LEU A 121 15.33 -0.11 6.22
N SER A 122 16.62 0.22 6.18
CA SER A 122 17.19 1.29 5.37
C SER A 122 17.11 1.02 3.86
N SER A 123 16.96 -0.24 3.42
CA SER A 123 16.76 -0.55 2.00
C SER A 123 15.30 -0.34 1.58
N CYS A 124 14.37 -0.36 2.52
CA CYS A 124 12.97 -0.08 2.22
C CYS A 124 12.80 1.34 1.65
N GLY A 125 11.98 1.46 0.61
CA GLY A 125 11.79 2.72 -0.12
C GLY A 125 12.70 2.90 -1.34
N TYR A 126 13.66 1.98 -1.57
CA TYR A 126 14.30 1.81 -2.89
C TYR A 126 13.51 0.82 -3.75
N GLU A 127 13.69 0.88 -5.08
CA GLU A 127 13.04 -0.03 -6.04
C GLU A 127 13.38 -1.51 -5.71
N PRO A 128 12.40 -2.33 -5.27
CA PRO A 128 12.65 -3.74 -5.02
C PRO A 128 12.76 -4.51 -6.35
N ASN A 129 13.66 -5.48 -6.42
CA ASN A 129 13.84 -6.29 -7.62
C ASN A 129 12.92 -7.52 -7.61
N PHE A 130 11.86 -7.48 -8.42
CA PHE A 130 10.89 -8.55 -8.57
C PHE A 130 11.23 -9.41 -9.81
N LEU A 131 12.20 -10.33 -9.67
CA LEU A 131 12.64 -11.18 -10.79
C LEU A 131 11.62 -12.26 -11.19
N SER A 132 10.82 -12.74 -10.24
CA SER A 132 9.79 -13.75 -10.44
C SER A 132 8.68 -13.62 -9.39
N HIS A 133 7.60 -14.39 -9.54
CA HIS A 133 6.58 -14.51 -8.48
C HIS A 133 7.23 -15.11 -7.23
N HIS A 134 7.40 -14.26 -6.21
CA HIS A 134 8.16 -14.59 -5.01
C HIS A 134 7.26 -14.93 -3.81
N VAL A 135 6.03 -14.40 -3.81
CA VAL A 135 5.17 -14.40 -2.64
C VAL A 135 3.71 -14.64 -3.00
N GLN A 136 3.01 -15.38 -2.15
CA GLN A 136 1.56 -15.51 -2.19
C GLN A 136 0.99 -15.17 -0.81
N PHE A 137 0.24 -14.09 -0.71
CA PHE A 137 -0.49 -13.76 0.51
C PHE A 137 -1.90 -14.34 0.42
N SER A 138 -2.19 -15.37 1.23
CA SER A 138 -3.57 -15.84 1.39
C SER A 138 -4.43 -14.80 2.10
N GLN A 139 -3.83 -14.04 3.02
CA GLN A 139 -4.51 -12.96 3.73
C GLN A 139 -3.58 -11.81 4.10
N ILE A 140 -4.06 -10.57 3.94
CA ILE A 140 -3.53 -9.38 4.59
C ILE A 140 -4.69 -8.70 5.30
N SER A 141 -4.57 -8.49 6.61
CA SER A 141 -5.56 -7.78 7.43
C SER A 141 -4.88 -6.67 8.23
N ILE A 142 -5.21 -5.43 7.89
CA ILE A 142 -4.75 -4.23 8.58
C ILE A 142 -5.95 -3.60 9.28
N ARG A 143 -5.84 -3.43 10.59
CA ARG A 143 -6.84 -2.75 11.42
C ARG A 143 -6.18 -1.60 12.15
N SER A 144 -6.75 -0.42 12.05
CA SER A 144 -6.23 0.76 12.74
C SER A 144 -7.33 1.54 13.44
N VAL A 145 -6.96 2.16 14.56
CA VAL A 145 -7.84 3.03 15.36
C VAL A 145 -7.07 4.29 15.69
N SER A 146 -7.65 5.47 15.48
CA SER A 146 -7.07 6.74 15.92
C SER A 146 -8.05 7.58 16.69
N LYS A 147 -7.55 8.31 17.69
CA LYS A 147 -8.29 9.37 18.39
C LYS A 147 -8.24 10.70 17.65
N LYS A 148 -7.39 10.84 16.62
CA LYS A 148 -7.27 12.06 15.82
C LYS A 148 -8.21 11.98 14.62
N SER A 149 -8.84 13.10 14.31
CA SER A 149 -9.72 13.26 13.15
C SER A 149 -8.92 13.46 11.86
N LEU A 150 -8.17 12.44 11.46
CA LEU A 150 -7.37 12.43 10.24
C LEU A 150 -8.11 11.76 9.09
N PHE A 151 -7.87 12.21 7.87
CA PHE A 151 -8.43 11.58 6.68
C PHE A 151 -7.68 10.27 6.41
N SER A 152 -8.40 9.14 6.39
CA SER A 152 -7.82 7.82 6.14
C SER A 152 -8.00 7.38 4.68
N TYR A 153 -6.97 6.82 4.08
CA TYR A 153 -7.00 6.31 2.71
C TYR A 153 -6.15 5.04 2.55
N PRO A 154 -6.51 4.14 1.62
CA PRO A 154 -5.67 3.01 1.26
C PRO A 154 -4.52 3.45 0.36
N ILE A 155 -3.35 2.87 0.57
CA ILE A 155 -2.14 3.03 -0.25
C ILE A 155 -1.83 1.64 -0.80
N THR A 156 -1.95 1.48 -2.11
CA THR A 156 -1.65 0.20 -2.78
C THR A 156 -0.82 0.46 -4.02
N LEU A 157 0.23 -0.34 -4.23
CA LEU A 157 1.10 -0.20 -5.38
C LEU A 157 1.65 -1.57 -5.78
N THR A 158 1.35 -2.02 -6.99
CA THR A 158 1.94 -3.23 -7.58
C THR A 158 3.39 -2.98 -7.98
N ASP A 159 4.13 -4.04 -8.31
CA ASP A 159 5.45 -3.96 -8.93
C ASP A 159 5.43 -3.21 -10.28
N GLY A 160 4.34 -3.32 -11.05
CA GLY A 160 4.08 -2.53 -12.25
C GLY A 160 3.67 -1.07 -12.02
N LEU A 161 3.77 -0.56 -10.78
CA LEU A 161 3.44 0.82 -10.39
C LEU A 161 1.98 1.22 -10.65
N LEU A 162 1.07 0.26 -10.51
CA LEU A 162 -0.37 0.46 -10.60
C LEU A 162 -1.02 0.28 -9.23
N SER A 163 -2.19 0.88 -9.03
CA SER A 163 -3.01 0.56 -7.86
C SER A 163 -3.53 -0.87 -7.94
N PHE A 164 -3.85 -1.46 -6.80
CA PHE A 164 -4.48 -2.77 -6.77
C PHE A 164 -5.85 -2.72 -7.46
N PRO A 165 -6.25 -3.78 -8.18
CA PRO A 165 -7.62 -3.90 -8.64
C PRO A 165 -8.59 -3.83 -7.46
N ALA A 166 -9.59 -2.95 -7.53
CA ALA A 166 -10.53 -2.69 -6.44
C ALA A 166 -11.29 -3.93 -5.94
N LYS A 167 -11.38 -4.99 -6.74
CA LYS A 167 -11.99 -6.27 -6.36
C LYS A 167 -11.14 -7.11 -5.40
N LEU A 168 -9.84 -6.83 -5.28
CA LEU A 168 -8.90 -7.66 -4.54
C LEU A 168 -8.77 -7.19 -3.08
N PHE A 169 -9.18 -5.97 -2.76
CA PHE A 169 -9.13 -5.46 -1.40
C PHE A 169 -10.44 -4.79 -0.99
N SER A 170 -10.66 -4.70 0.33
CA SER A 170 -11.75 -3.95 0.94
C SER A 170 -11.17 -2.90 1.87
N PHE A 171 -11.66 -1.68 1.75
CA PHE A 171 -11.30 -0.56 2.61
C PHE A 171 -12.57 -0.01 3.27
N ILE A 172 -12.60 -0.03 4.60
CA ILE A 172 -13.73 0.46 5.39
C ILE A 172 -13.17 1.42 6.41
N SER A 173 -13.60 2.68 6.35
CA SER A 173 -13.26 3.71 7.35
C SER A 173 -14.53 4.29 7.94
N GLY A 174 -14.56 4.50 9.25
CA GLY A 174 -15.70 5.07 9.93
C GLY A 174 -15.39 5.56 11.33
N LYS A 175 -16.12 6.58 11.76
CA LYS A 175 -16.08 7.08 13.13
C LYS A 175 -17.00 6.23 14.00
N ARG A 176 -16.49 5.76 15.14
CA ARG A 176 -17.28 5.12 16.21
C ARG A 176 -16.97 5.86 17.50
N ILE A 177 -17.98 6.53 18.06
CA ILE A 177 -17.82 7.38 19.25
C ILE A 177 -16.77 8.48 18.97
N GLU A 178 -15.62 8.46 19.65
CA GLU A 178 -14.51 9.41 19.51
C GLU A 178 -13.30 8.80 18.79
N GLU A 179 -13.47 7.60 18.22
CA GLU A 179 -12.39 6.88 17.55
C GLU A 179 -12.68 6.67 16.06
N PHE A 180 -11.65 6.80 15.24
CA PHE A 180 -11.68 6.57 13.81
C PHE A 180 -11.11 5.18 13.52
N HIS A 181 -12.00 4.27 13.16
CA HIS A 181 -11.64 2.89 12.83
C HIS A 181 -11.47 2.75 11.32
N THR A 182 -10.36 2.15 10.91
CA THR A 182 -10.09 1.85 9.51
C THR A 182 -9.60 0.43 9.36
N ASN A 183 -10.23 -0.33 8.49
CA ASN A 183 -9.85 -1.67 8.12
C ASN A 183 -9.48 -1.70 6.64
N LEU A 184 -8.36 -2.34 6.33
CA LEU A 184 -7.93 -2.64 4.98
C LEU A 184 -7.59 -4.13 4.91
N THR A 185 -8.28 -4.87 4.06
CA THR A 185 -8.13 -6.33 3.96
C THR A 185 -8.01 -6.77 2.52
N SER A 186 -7.21 -7.79 2.27
CA SER A 186 -7.08 -8.46 0.97
C SER A 186 -6.94 -9.96 1.20
N ASN A 187 -7.48 -10.75 0.27
CA ASN A 187 -7.34 -12.20 0.26
C ASN A 187 -6.73 -12.63 -1.07
N ASP A 188 -5.98 -13.74 -1.05
CA ASP A 188 -5.46 -14.41 -2.26
C ASP A 188 -4.70 -13.48 -3.22
N ILE A 189 -3.76 -12.69 -2.70
CA ILE A 189 -2.83 -11.90 -3.55
C ILE A 189 -1.74 -12.84 -4.04
N SER A 190 -1.76 -13.10 -5.35
CA SER A 190 -0.79 -13.96 -6.03
C SER A 190 0.18 -13.20 -6.94
N PHE A 191 0.25 -11.87 -6.82
CA PHE A 191 1.16 -11.01 -7.58
C PHE A 191 2.06 -10.19 -6.64
N ASN A 192 3.20 -9.75 -7.16
CA ASN A 192 4.15 -8.94 -6.43
C ASN A 192 3.65 -7.50 -6.23
N PHE A 193 3.99 -6.89 -5.10
CA PHE A 193 3.62 -5.51 -4.83
C PHE A 193 4.65 -4.77 -3.99
N ILE A 194 4.68 -3.46 -4.12
CA ILE A 194 5.57 -2.58 -3.38
C ILE A 194 4.96 -2.21 -2.02
N THR A 195 3.66 -1.87 -1.98
CA THR A 195 3.01 -1.54 -0.72
C THR A 195 1.51 -1.87 -0.69
N PHE A 196 1.03 -2.20 0.50
CA PHE A 196 -0.37 -2.35 0.87
C PHE A 196 -0.57 -1.79 2.28
N ALA A 197 -1.13 -0.60 2.41
CA ALA A 197 -1.11 0.17 3.67
C ALA A 197 -2.33 1.07 3.86
N ILE A 198 -2.54 1.49 5.10
CA ILE A 198 -3.41 2.60 5.48
C ILE A 198 -2.52 3.81 5.75
N GLY A 199 -2.84 4.95 5.12
CA GLY A 199 -2.27 6.25 5.45
C GLY A 199 -3.33 7.18 6.05
N ARG A 200 -2.90 8.06 6.97
CA ARG A 200 -3.71 9.12 7.57
C ARG A 200 -2.96 10.43 7.61
N VAL A 201 -3.63 11.52 7.22
CA VAL A 201 -3.11 12.90 7.21
C VAL A 201 -4.20 13.90 7.57
#